data_AF-A0A2H0Z3G9-F1
#
_entry.id   AF-A0A2H0Z3G9-F1
#
_cell.length_a   1.000
_cell.length_b   1.000
_cell.length_c   1.000
_cell.angle_alpha   90.00
_cell.angle_beta   90.00
_cell.angle_gamma   90.00
#
_symmetry.space_group_name_H-M   'P 1'
#
loop_
_entity.id
_entity.type
_entity.pdbx_description
1 polymer ?
#
loop_
_entity_poly.entity_id
_entity_poly.type
_entity_poly.pdbx_seq_one_letter_code
_entity_poly.pdbx_strand_id
1 'polypeptide(L)'
;MGLTIHYSGRFNEHASLSEMIEEVKDIVEIYNWKYHIFEKHFCIDDLCKSNYNDKIYGICFTPPECETINLCFLSNGRMSSAPNLEFFGNSPDEDYQKYLYMLSVKTQFAGSATHKLIIHLLKYLNKKYFSEFKVIDEGNYWDTEDEKILGETFKKYTDLLDSFGAALENIPLKSEETFEEYFKRIMRIIQDKRKK
;
A
#
# COMPACT_ATOMS: atom_id res chain seq x y z
N MET A 1 -0.16 -6.26 -10.87
CA MET A 1 1.23 -5.89 -10.51
C MET A 1 1.46 -4.46 -10.96
N GLY A 2 1.97 -3.60 -10.08
CA GLY A 2 2.15 -2.17 -10.34
C GLY A 2 2.47 -1.50 -9.00
N LEU A 3 3.19 -0.38 -9.01
CA LEU A 3 3.93 0.12 -7.85
C LEU A 3 3.14 0.16 -6.54
N THR A 4 3.54 -0.73 -5.62
CA THR A 4 2.89 -0.97 -4.34
C THR A 4 3.92 -0.93 -3.20
N ILE A 5 3.52 -0.34 -2.08
CA ILE A 5 4.28 -0.39 -0.83
C ILE A 5 3.58 -1.43 0.04
N HIS A 6 4.26 -2.53 0.34
CA HIS A 6 3.79 -3.54 1.28
C HIS A 6 4.44 -3.28 2.65
N TYR A 7 3.65 -3.36 3.72
CA TYR A 7 4.16 -3.12 5.06
C TYR A 7 3.42 -3.93 6.11
N SER A 8 4.11 -4.18 7.21
CA SER A 8 3.59 -4.84 8.40
C SER A 8 4.45 -4.45 9.59
N GLY A 9 3.93 -4.62 10.80
CA GLY A 9 4.66 -4.31 12.01
C GLY A 9 3.76 -4.26 13.22
N ARG A 10 4.27 -3.65 14.28
CA ARG A 10 3.58 -3.43 15.54
C ARG A 10 3.68 -1.98 15.97
N PHE A 11 2.78 -1.57 16.83
CA PHE A 11 2.90 -0.33 17.58
C PHE A 11 3.96 -0.51 18.68
N ASN A 12 4.75 0.54 18.90
CA ASN A 12 5.70 0.61 20.00
C ASN A 12 4.94 0.86 21.31
N GLU A 13 4.98 -0.09 22.26
CA GLU A 13 4.24 -0.01 23.53
C GLU A 13 4.65 1.18 24.41
N HIS A 14 5.82 1.77 24.17
CA HIS A 14 6.29 2.96 24.88
C HIS A 14 5.91 4.28 24.18
N ALA A 15 5.29 4.21 23.01
CA ALA A 15 4.90 5.39 22.24
C ALA A 15 3.44 5.80 22.50
N SER A 16 3.10 7.03 22.12
CA SER A 16 1.74 7.57 22.24
C SER A 16 0.99 7.45 20.91
N LEU A 17 -0.11 6.68 20.89
CA LEU A 17 -0.94 6.54 19.69
C LEU A 17 -1.61 7.87 19.33
N SER A 18 -2.04 8.64 20.34
CA SER A 18 -2.66 9.94 20.11
C SER A 18 -1.68 10.95 19.51
N GLU A 19 -0.41 10.95 19.94
CA GLU A 19 0.62 11.80 19.29
C GLU A 19 0.84 11.38 17.83
N MET A 20 0.94 10.08 17.53
CA MET A 20 1.07 9.60 16.15
C MET A 20 -0.10 10.06 15.28
N ILE A 21 -1.32 9.96 15.81
CA ILE A 21 -2.54 10.38 15.11
C ILE A 21 -2.50 11.87 14.83
N GLU A 22 -2.16 12.72 15.80
CA GLU A 22 -2.14 14.17 15.58
C GLU A 22 -1.00 14.58 14.62
N GLU A 23 0.19 13.99 14.73
CA GLU A 23 1.29 14.26 13.77
C GLU A 23 0.91 13.88 12.33
N VAL A 24 0.25 12.73 12.13
CA VAL A 24 -0.23 12.34 10.80
C VAL A 24 -1.39 13.23 10.35
N LYS A 25 -2.30 13.57 11.26
CA LYS A 25 -3.45 14.43 10.99
C LYS A 25 -3.01 15.80 10.46
N ASP A 26 -2.01 16.42 11.08
CA ASP A 26 -1.47 17.70 10.64
C ASP A 26 -1.00 17.63 9.17
N ILE A 27 -0.30 16.55 8.79
CA ILE A 27 0.17 16.34 7.42
C ILE A 27 -1.02 16.19 6.47
N VAL A 28 -1.98 15.30 6.77
CA VAL A 28 -3.10 15.04 5.86
C VAL A 28 -4.00 16.26 5.71
N GLU A 29 -4.12 17.12 6.72
CA GLU A 29 -4.85 18.39 6.65
C GLU A 29 -4.12 19.42 5.78
N ILE A 30 -2.79 19.54 5.91
CA ILE A 30 -1.97 20.42 5.05
C ILE A 30 -2.13 20.05 3.56
N TYR A 31 -2.13 18.75 3.26
CA TYR A 31 -2.28 18.26 1.89
C TYR A 31 -3.74 18.12 1.44
N ASN A 32 -4.72 18.44 2.30
CA ASN A 32 -6.15 18.30 2.06
C ASN A 32 -6.54 16.88 1.60
N TRP A 33 -5.97 15.87 2.24
CA TRP A 33 -6.27 14.46 1.99
C TRP A 33 -7.43 13.98 2.83
N LYS A 34 -8.24 13.06 2.28
CA LYS A 34 -9.30 12.41 3.05
C LYS A 34 -8.67 11.52 4.11
N TYR A 35 -9.21 11.55 5.33
CA TYR A 35 -8.74 10.70 6.41
C TYR A 35 -9.89 10.24 7.31
N HIS A 36 -9.63 9.19 8.09
CA HIS A 36 -10.51 8.72 9.14
C HIS A 36 -9.70 8.32 10.36
N ILE A 37 -10.18 8.70 11.54
CA ILE A 37 -9.56 8.36 12.83
C ILE A 37 -10.47 7.38 13.55
N PHE A 38 -9.89 6.26 13.98
CA PHE A 38 -10.56 5.24 14.77
C PHE A 38 -10.31 5.47 16.27
N GLU A 39 -10.24 4.39 17.05
CA GLU A 39 -9.92 4.46 18.47
C GLU A 39 -8.51 5.06 18.68
N LYS A 40 -8.41 6.04 19.59
CA LYS A 40 -7.17 6.80 19.82
C LYS A 40 -6.28 6.26 20.95
N HIS A 41 -6.79 5.34 21.76
CA HIS A 41 -6.12 4.85 22.96
C HIS A 41 -6.25 3.32 23.05
N PHE A 42 -5.13 2.64 23.28
CA PHE A 42 -5.15 1.22 23.62
C PHE A 42 -5.64 1.01 25.05
N CYS A 43 -6.23 -0.15 25.31
CA CYS A 43 -6.19 -0.72 26.65
C CYS A 43 -4.77 -1.28 26.84
N ILE A 44 -3.97 -0.67 27.73
CA ILE A 44 -2.53 -1.01 27.89
C ILE A 44 -2.33 -2.50 28.14
N ASP A 45 -3.21 -3.11 28.92
CA ASP A 45 -3.15 -4.54 29.24
C ASP A 45 -3.31 -5.46 28.01
N ASP A 46 -3.83 -4.95 26.90
CA ASP A 46 -4.09 -5.74 25.68
C ASP A 46 -2.92 -5.71 24.69
N LEU A 47 -2.02 -4.72 24.81
CA LEU A 47 -0.80 -4.67 24.02
C LEU A 47 0.02 -5.94 24.32
N CYS A 48 0.47 -6.62 23.27
CA CYS A 48 1.21 -7.89 23.34
C CYS A 48 0.41 -9.17 23.66
N LYS A 49 -0.93 -9.10 23.85
CA LYS A 49 -1.76 -10.33 23.90
C LYS A 49 -1.83 -11.01 22.53
N SER A 50 -2.07 -12.33 22.49
CA SER A 50 -2.31 -13.05 21.23
C SER A 50 -3.62 -12.62 20.57
N ASN A 51 -4.64 -12.39 21.39
CA ASN A 51 -6.01 -12.10 20.96
C ASN A 51 -6.22 -10.58 20.82
N TYR A 52 -7.19 -10.18 20.00
CA TYR A 52 -7.63 -8.79 19.84
C TYR A 52 -9.14 -8.66 20.07
N ASN A 53 -9.62 -7.43 20.27
CA ASN A 53 -11.00 -7.11 20.67
C ASN A 53 -11.92 -6.62 19.54
N ASP A 54 -11.63 -7.04 18.30
CA ASP A 54 -12.34 -6.66 17.06
C ASP A 54 -12.48 -5.15 16.79
N LYS A 55 -11.64 -4.31 17.40
CA LYS A 55 -11.57 -2.88 17.14
C LYS A 55 -10.32 -2.50 16.36
N ILE A 56 -10.43 -1.38 15.63
CA ILE A 56 -9.34 -0.72 14.94
C ILE A 56 -8.92 0.53 15.72
N TYR A 57 -7.61 0.73 15.82
CA TYR A 57 -6.97 1.85 16.50
C TYR A 57 -6.07 2.59 15.54
N GLY A 58 -6.01 3.92 15.58
CA GLY A 58 -5.13 4.71 14.71
C GLY A 58 -5.85 5.55 13.65
N ILE A 59 -5.16 5.80 12.54
CA ILE A 59 -5.58 6.72 11.48
C ILE A 59 -5.31 6.11 10.09
N CYS A 60 -6.24 6.31 9.16
CA CYS A 60 -6.03 6.03 7.75
C CYS A 60 -6.31 7.26 6.90
N PHE A 61 -5.66 7.35 5.73
CA PHE A 61 -5.79 8.49 4.83
C PHE A 61 -5.58 8.11 3.36
N THR A 62 -6.12 8.94 2.46
CA THR A 62 -6.15 8.68 1.02
C THR A 62 -5.69 9.92 0.24
N PRO A 63 -4.44 9.93 -0.23
CA PRO A 63 -3.97 10.92 -1.20
C PRO A 63 -4.74 10.79 -2.53
N PRO A 64 -4.78 11.85 -3.36
CA PRO A 64 -5.31 11.77 -4.72
C PRO A 64 -4.65 10.64 -5.53
N GLU A 65 -5.47 9.91 -6.30
CA GLU A 65 -5.01 8.83 -7.19
C GLU A 65 -4.23 7.71 -6.48
N CYS A 66 -4.40 7.59 -5.17
CA CYS A 66 -3.76 6.59 -4.32
C CYS A 66 -4.82 5.70 -3.65
N GLU A 67 -4.45 4.46 -3.34
CA GLU A 67 -5.21 3.65 -2.38
C GLU A 67 -5.04 4.21 -0.96
N THR A 68 -5.90 3.78 -0.03
CA THR A 68 -5.85 4.21 1.38
C THR A 68 -4.63 3.64 2.11
N ILE A 69 -3.84 4.52 2.73
CA ILE A 69 -2.77 4.16 3.67
C ILE A 69 -3.40 3.93 5.04
N ASN A 70 -3.08 2.80 5.67
CA ASN A 70 -3.58 2.42 6.98
C ASN A 70 -2.44 2.46 7.99
N LEU A 71 -2.44 3.47 8.87
CA LEU A 71 -1.59 3.51 10.06
C LEU A 71 -2.42 3.08 11.26
N CYS A 72 -2.97 1.87 11.13
CA CYS A 72 -3.97 1.31 12.01
C CYS A 72 -3.48 0.00 12.65
N PHE A 73 -4.05 -0.31 13.81
CA PHE A 73 -3.64 -1.43 14.66
C PHE A 73 -4.86 -2.13 15.25
N LEU A 74 -4.69 -3.41 15.57
CA LEU A 74 -5.60 -4.13 16.47
C LEU A 74 -5.18 -3.90 17.93
N SER A 75 -6.03 -4.27 18.89
CA SER A 75 -5.73 -4.08 20.31
C SER A 75 -4.47 -4.82 20.80
N ASN A 76 -4.03 -5.87 20.09
CA ASN A 76 -2.76 -6.56 20.35
C ASN A 76 -1.51 -5.80 19.84
N GLY A 77 -1.71 -4.60 19.30
CA GLY A 77 -0.67 -3.72 18.77
C GLY A 77 -0.18 -4.09 17.37
N ARG A 78 -0.69 -5.14 16.71
CA ARG A 78 -0.27 -5.49 15.34
C ARG A 78 -0.95 -4.58 14.33
N MET A 79 -0.19 -4.16 13.32
CA MET A 79 -0.72 -3.39 12.20
C MET A 79 -1.80 -4.18 11.45
N SER A 80 -2.90 -3.51 11.14
CA SER A 80 -4.02 -4.06 10.38
C SER A 80 -4.87 -2.93 9.77
N SER A 81 -5.98 -3.28 9.16
CA SER A 81 -6.96 -2.34 8.59
C SER A 81 -8.37 -2.84 8.86
N ALA A 82 -9.36 -1.95 8.79
CA ALA A 82 -10.76 -2.35 8.93
C ALA A 82 -11.16 -3.42 7.90
N PRO A 83 -10.80 -3.31 6.60
CA PRO A 83 -11.06 -4.39 5.64
C PRO A 83 -10.35 -5.70 5.99
N ASN A 84 -9.09 -5.65 6.41
CA ASN A 84 -8.35 -6.88 6.75
C ASN A 84 -8.99 -7.60 7.94
N LEU A 85 -9.44 -6.85 8.95
CA LEU A 85 -10.15 -7.42 10.09
C LEU A 85 -11.48 -8.06 9.68
N GLU A 86 -12.26 -7.38 8.83
CA GLU A 86 -13.55 -7.89 8.34
C GLU A 86 -13.38 -9.18 7.53
N PHE A 87 -12.41 -9.22 6.60
CA PHE A 87 -12.25 -10.36 5.69
C PHE A 87 -11.44 -11.52 6.27
N PHE A 88 -10.45 -11.24 7.13
CA PHE A 88 -9.48 -12.25 7.59
C PHE A 88 -9.48 -12.49 9.10
N GLY A 89 -10.11 -11.63 9.89
CA GLY A 89 -10.09 -11.71 11.35
C GLY A 89 -10.67 -13.01 11.92
N ASN A 90 -11.76 -13.50 11.30
CA ASN A 90 -12.46 -14.71 11.73
C ASN A 90 -12.17 -15.93 10.83
N SER A 91 -11.11 -15.88 10.03
CA SER A 91 -10.76 -17.00 9.15
C SER A 91 -10.37 -18.23 9.98
N PRO A 92 -11.02 -19.40 9.77
CA PRO A 92 -10.59 -20.65 10.39
C PRO A 92 -9.32 -21.23 9.74
N ASP A 93 -8.94 -20.72 8.56
CA ASP A 93 -7.72 -21.08 7.84
C ASP A 93 -6.58 -20.17 8.30
N GLU A 94 -5.54 -20.78 8.89
CA GLU A 94 -4.35 -20.10 9.40
C GLU A 94 -3.54 -19.38 8.32
N ASP A 95 -3.52 -19.90 7.09
CA ASP A 95 -2.83 -19.25 5.97
C ASP A 95 -3.56 -17.97 5.56
N TYR A 96 -4.90 -18.00 5.56
CA TYR A 96 -5.70 -16.81 5.28
C TYR A 96 -5.65 -15.78 6.41
N GLN A 97 -5.52 -16.23 7.66
CA GLN A 97 -5.38 -15.33 8.80
C GLN A 97 -4.09 -14.49 8.74
N LYS A 98 -3.05 -14.93 8.00
CA LYS A 98 -1.84 -14.12 7.78
C LYS A 98 -2.15 -12.80 7.10
N TYR A 99 -3.14 -12.75 6.20
CA TYR A 99 -3.53 -11.52 5.50
C TYR A 99 -4.08 -10.44 6.44
N LEU A 100 -4.54 -10.80 7.64
CA LEU A 100 -4.97 -9.84 8.66
C LEU A 100 -3.90 -8.77 8.95
N TYR A 101 -2.63 -9.16 8.88
CA TYR A 101 -1.48 -8.34 9.25
C TYR A 101 -0.63 -7.91 8.05
N MET A 102 -1.11 -8.14 6.82
CA MET A 102 -0.42 -7.75 5.59
C MET A 102 -1.11 -6.53 5.01
N LEU A 103 -0.45 -5.37 5.11
CA LEU A 103 -0.93 -4.14 4.50
C LEU A 103 -0.19 -3.89 3.19
N SER A 104 -0.92 -3.33 2.23
CA SER A 104 -0.35 -2.87 0.97
C SER A 104 -1.09 -1.66 0.48
N VAL A 105 -0.37 -0.73 -0.14
CA VAL A 105 -0.96 0.44 -0.79
C VAL A 105 -0.36 0.62 -2.17
N LYS A 106 -1.22 0.63 -3.20
CA LYS A 106 -0.82 0.98 -4.55
C LYS A 106 -0.72 2.50 -4.69
N THR A 107 0.41 2.93 -5.22
CA THR A 107 0.76 4.35 -5.43
C THR A 107 1.02 4.66 -6.91
N GLN A 108 0.89 3.66 -7.78
CA GLN A 108 1.19 3.73 -9.22
C GLN A 108 0.55 4.95 -9.92
N PHE A 109 -0.68 5.31 -9.56
CA PHE A 109 -1.41 6.40 -10.19
C PHE A 109 -1.23 7.74 -9.47
N ALA A 110 -0.76 7.74 -8.21
CA ALA A 110 -0.50 8.94 -7.42
C ALA A 110 0.82 9.65 -7.78
N GLY A 111 1.66 9.00 -8.61
CA GLY A 111 2.95 9.51 -9.05
C GLY A 111 4.09 9.33 -8.04
N SER A 112 5.32 9.52 -8.53
CA SER A 112 6.55 9.29 -7.77
C SER A 112 6.72 10.25 -6.60
N ALA A 113 6.23 11.49 -6.71
CA ALA A 113 6.30 12.47 -5.63
C ALA A 113 5.48 12.04 -4.41
N THR A 114 4.23 11.59 -4.63
CA THR A 114 3.36 11.09 -3.56
C THR A 114 3.92 9.82 -2.95
N HIS A 115 4.40 8.89 -3.77
CA HIS A 115 5.09 7.68 -3.31
C HIS A 115 6.27 8.01 -2.39
N LYS A 116 7.16 8.91 -2.83
CA LYS A 116 8.30 9.40 -2.05
C LYS A 116 7.85 10.00 -0.71
N LEU A 117 6.80 10.82 -0.71
CA LEU A 117 6.28 11.42 0.52
C LEU A 117 5.79 10.35 1.51
N ILE A 118 5.06 9.34 1.02
CA ILE A 118 4.59 8.22 1.86
C ILE A 118 5.77 7.46 2.45
N ILE A 119 6.81 7.17 1.66
CA ILE A 119 8.02 6.50 2.17
C ILE A 119 8.70 7.31 3.27
N HIS A 120 8.86 8.62 3.09
CA HIS A 120 9.45 9.50 4.12
C HIS A 120 8.60 9.55 5.38
N LEU A 121 7.27 9.61 5.25
CA LEU A 121 6.36 9.53 6.39
C LEU A 121 6.53 8.21 7.15
N LEU A 122 6.52 7.07 6.44
CA LEU A 122 6.70 5.75 7.06
C LEU A 122 8.07 5.63 7.75
N LYS A 123 9.16 6.13 7.13
CA LYS A 123 10.49 6.16 7.75
C LYS A 123 10.53 7.01 9.02
N TYR A 124 9.88 8.16 8.99
CA TYR A 124 9.79 9.05 10.15
C TYR A 124 9.02 8.37 11.29
N LEU A 125 7.83 7.85 11.01
CA LEU A 125 6.99 7.19 12.01
C LEU A 125 7.66 5.95 12.60
N ASN A 126 8.37 5.17 11.77
CA ASN A 126 9.10 3.99 12.23
C ASN A 126 10.11 4.29 13.35
N LYS A 127 10.74 5.47 13.34
CA LYS A 127 11.74 5.85 14.37
C LYS A 127 11.13 6.03 15.75
N LYS A 128 9.82 6.32 15.85
CA LYS A 128 9.14 6.72 17.10
C LYS A 128 8.04 5.75 17.49
N TYR A 129 7.20 5.33 16.55
CA TYR A 129 5.89 4.72 16.82
C TYR A 129 5.81 3.23 16.52
N PHE A 130 6.73 2.67 15.73
CA PHE A 130 6.62 1.27 15.29
C PHE A 130 7.70 0.39 15.90
N SER A 131 7.36 -0.88 16.08
CA SER A 131 8.27 -1.97 16.42
C SER A 131 8.09 -3.10 15.40
N GLU A 132 9.15 -3.86 15.14
CA GLU A 132 9.15 -4.96 14.17
C GLU A 132 8.65 -4.55 12.76
N PHE A 133 8.81 -3.27 12.39
CA PHE A 133 8.29 -2.72 11.14
C PHE A 133 9.09 -3.22 9.94
N LYS A 134 8.38 -3.73 8.95
CA LYS A 134 8.93 -4.25 7.69
C LYS A 134 8.23 -3.60 6.53
N VAL A 135 9.01 -3.17 5.55
CA VAL A 135 8.51 -2.59 4.30
C VAL A 135 9.14 -3.34 3.14
N ILE A 136 8.33 -3.65 2.13
CA ILE A 136 8.77 -4.09 0.82
C ILE A 136 8.19 -3.08 -0.16
N ASP A 137 9.07 -2.31 -0.78
CA ASP A 137 8.71 -1.25 -1.72
C ASP A 137 9.06 -1.67 -3.15
N GLU A 138 8.05 -1.89 -4.00
CA GLU A 138 8.26 -2.21 -5.41
C GLU A 138 8.92 -1.06 -6.21
N GLY A 139 8.94 0.15 -5.67
CA GLY A 139 9.67 1.31 -6.21
C GLY A 139 11.17 1.32 -5.88
N ASN A 140 11.63 0.44 -4.99
CA ASN A 140 13.00 0.36 -4.44
C ASN A 140 13.47 1.63 -3.70
N TYR A 141 12.61 2.62 -3.48
CA TYR A 141 13.00 3.89 -2.88
C TYR A 141 13.16 3.78 -1.37
N TRP A 142 12.41 2.89 -0.71
CA TRP A 142 12.59 2.59 0.72
C TRP A 142 14.06 2.28 1.09
N ASP A 143 14.73 1.43 0.30
CA ASP A 143 16.10 1.00 0.59
C ASP A 143 17.17 1.90 -0.04
N THR A 144 16.89 2.45 -1.22
CA THR A 144 17.91 3.18 -2.00
C THR A 144 17.91 4.69 -1.77
N GLU A 145 16.75 5.28 -1.47
CA GLU A 145 16.51 6.72 -1.50
C GLU A 145 16.92 7.41 -2.83
N ASP A 146 17.07 6.63 -3.91
CA ASP A 146 17.49 7.10 -5.23
C ASP A 146 16.27 7.52 -6.07
N GLU A 147 16.10 8.82 -6.26
CA GLU A 147 14.99 9.38 -7.04
C GLU A 147 15.05 9.00 -8.52
N LYS A 148 16.24 8.72 -9.06
CA LYS A 148 16.41 8.30 -10.45
C LYS A 148 15.90 6.87 -10.62
N ILE A 149 16.26 5.95 -9.72
CA ILE A 149 15.75 4.57 -9.72
C ILE A 149 14.23 4.57 -9.59
N LEU A 150 13.67 5.39 -8.67
CA LEU A 150 12.24 5.52 -8.50
C LEU A 150 11.56 6.01 -9.79
N GLY A 151 12.08 7.09 -10.39
CA GLY A 151 11.54 7.66 -11.62
C GLY A 151 11.59 6.70 -12.81
N GLU A 152 12.71 6.00 -13.00
CA GLU A 152 12.86 4.97 -14.04
C GLU A 152 11.87 3.81 -13.83
N THR A 153 11.64 3.41 -12.57
CA THR A 153 10.69 2.36 -12.23
C THR A 153 9.25 2.78 -12.53
N PHE A 154 8.84 3.98 -12.11
CA PHE A 154 7.53 4.56 -12.47
C PHE A 154 7.33 4.61 -13.98
N LYS A 155 8.31 5.16 -14.70
CA LYS A 155 8.28 5.25 -16.16
C LYS A 155 8.09 3.88 -16.81
N LYS A 156 8.87 2.87 -16.38
CA LYS A 156 8.78 1.51 -16.92
C LYS A 156 7.38 0.90 -16.81
N TYR A 157 6.73 1.06 -15.66
CA TYR A 157 5.37 0.54 -15.44
C TYR A 157 4.33 1.34 -16.23
N THR A 158 4.40 2.67 -16.22
CA THR A 158 3.50 3.54 -16.99
C THR A 158 3.60 3.24 -18.48
N ASP A 159 4.82 3.21 -19.04
CA ASP A 159 5.04 2.90 -20.46
C ASP A 159 4.51 1.50 -20.84
N LEU A 160 4.47 0.53 -19.90
CA LEU A 160 3.89 -0.79 -20.14
C LEU A 160 2.37 -0.76 -20.19
N LEU A 161 1.75 -0.09 -19.21
CA LEU A 161 0.30 0.05 -19.16
C LEU A 161 -0.22 0.84 -20.38
N ASP A 162 0.43 1.95 -20.71
CA ASP A 162 0.04 2.80 -21.84
C ASP A 162 0.21 2.07 -23.17
N SER A 163 1.33 1.36 -23.36
CA SER A 163 1.55 0.58 -24.58
C SER A 163 0.50 -0.52 -24.74
N PHE A 164 0.10 -1.15 -23.64
CA PHE A 164 -0.91 -2.21 -23.65
C PHE A 164 -2.32 -1.64 -23.89
N GLY A 165 -2.68 -0.57 -23.20
CA GLY A 165 -3.95 0.15 -23.39
C GLY A 165 -4.11 0.64 -24.82
N ALA A 166 -3.09 1.34 -25.36
CA ALA A 166 -3.10 1.80 -26.74
C ALA A 166 -3.22 0.64 -27.74
N ALA A 167 -2.58 -0.51 -27.47
CA ALA A 167 -2.72 -1.66 -28.34
C ALA A 167 -4.15 -2.23 -28.33
N LEU A 168 -4.80 -2.31 -27.17
CA LEU A 168 -6.18 -2.76 -27.06
C LEU A 168 -7.17 -1.81 -27.75
N GLU A 169 -6.95 -0.51 -27.66
CA GLU A 169 -7.81 0.50 -28.28
C GLU A 169 -7.68 0.52 -29.81
N ASN A 170 -6.47 0.36 -30.33
CA ASN A 170 -6.18 0.59 -31.75
C ASN A 170 -6.13 -0.69 -32.58
N ILE A 171 -6.08 -1.87 -31.95
CA ILE A 171 -5.95 -3.15 -32.65
C ILE A 171 -7.18 -3.99 -32.33
N PRO A 172 -8.18 -4.06 -33.22
CA PRO A 172 -9.39 -4.83 -32.93
C PRO A 172 -9.13 -6.34 -32.92
N LEU A 173 -10.04 -7.05 -32.24
CA LEU A 173 -10.20 -8.49 -32.34
C LEU A 173 -10.58 -8.85 -33.79
N LYS A 174 -9.92 -9.85 -34.36
CA LYS A 174 -10.28 -10.35 -35.69
C LYS A 174 -11.44 -11.34 -35.58
N SER A 175 -12.27 -11.43 -36.61
CA SER A 175 -13.51 -12.23 -36.62
C SER A 175 -13.31 -13.72 -36.36
N GLU A 176 -12.14 -14.28 -36.69
CA GLU A 176 -11.81 -15.71 -36.51
C GLU A 176 -10.87 -15.97 -35.32
N GLU A 177 -10.54 -14.94 -34.54
CA GLU A 177 -9.56 -15.02 -33.47
C GLU A 177 -10.26 -15.19 -32.11
N THR A 178 -9.75 -16.11 -31.30
CA THR A 178 -10.16 -16.24 -29.90
C THR A 178 -9.55 -15.12 -29.05
N PHE A 179 -10.09 -14.85 -27.85
CA PHE A 179 -9.47 -13.89 -26.93
C PHE A 179 -8.04 -14.27 -26.52
N GLU A 180 -7.71 -15.57 -26.48
CA GLU A 180 -6.35 -16.00 -26.15
C GLU A 180 -5.36 -15.65 -27.27
N GLU A 181 -5.71 -15.94 -28.52
CA GLU A 181 -4.93 -15.58 -29.71
C GLU A 181 -4.82 -14.06 -29.84
N TYR A 182 -5.97 -13.39 -29.63
CA TYR A 182 -6.16 -12.08 -29.02
C TYR A 182 -4.95 -11.40 -28.40
N PHE A 183 -4.86 -11.69 -27.10
CA PHE A 183 -3.84 -11.19 -26.21
C PHE A 183 -2.44 -11.66 -26.61
N LYS A 184 -2.27 -12.90 -27.11
CA LYS A 184 -0.97 -13.37 -27.60
C LYS A 184 -0.44 -12.49 -28.74
N ARG A 185 -1.30 -12.08 -29.66
CA ARG A 185 -0.94 -11.18 -30.78
C ARG A 185 -0.61 -9.77 -30.27
N ILE A 186 -1.43 -9.21 -29.38
CA ILE A 186 -1.16 -7.91 -28.74
C ILE A 186 0.18 -7.90 -28.01
N MET A 187 0.46 -8.92 -27.20
CA MET A 187 1.71 -9.04 -26.44
C MET A 187 2.94 -9.08 -27.36
N ARG A 188 2.89 -9.85 -28.46
CA ARG A 188 3.99 -9.91 -29.44
C ARG A 188 4.27 -8.54 -30.07
N ILE A 189 3.23 -7.82 -30.48
CA ILE A 189 3.36 -6.49 -31.11
C ILE A 189 4.05 -5.51 -30.15
N ILE A 190 3.67 -5.52 -28.86
CA ILE A 190 4.27 -4.65 -27.84
C ILE A 190 5.74 -5.02 -27.59
N GLN A 191 6.04 -6.32 -27.51
CA GLN A 191 7.41 -6.79 -27.30
C GLN A 191 8.33 -6.41 -28.48
N ASP A 192 7.86 -6.55 -29.71
CA ASP A 192 8.64 -6.24 -30.91
C ASP A 192 8.93 -4.73 -31.03
N LYS A 193 7.98 -3.88 -30.61
CA LYS A 193 8.20 -2.43 -30.54
C LYS A 193 9.25 -2.02 -29.51
N ARG A 194 9.40 -2.76 -28.41
CA ARG A 194 10.36 -2.47 -27.33
C ARG A 194 11.79 -2.92 -27.63
N LYS A 195 12.00 -3.80 -28.62
CA LYS A 195 13.33 -4.27 -29.04
C LYS A 195 14.00 -3.38 -30.08
N LYS A 196 13.28 -2.38 -30.60
CA LYS A 196 13.79 -1.36 -31.54
C LYS A 196 14.19 -0.11 -30.78
#